data_AF-A0A821Y3Y7-F1
#
_entry.id   AF-A0A821Y3Y7-F1
#
_cell.length_a   1.000
_cell.length_b   1.000
_cell.length_c   1.000
_cell.angle_alpha   90.00
_cell.angle_beta   90.00
_cell.angle_gamma   90.00
#
_symmetry.space_group_name_H-M   'P 1'
#
loop_
_entity.id
_entity.type
_entity.pdbx_description
1 polymer ?
#
loop_
_entity_poly.entity_id
_entity_poly.type
_entity_poly.pdbx_seq_one_letter_code
_entity_poly.pdbx_strand_id
1 'polypeptide(L)'
;MTILVKINTQEKQAHHSVRKWFGLIWLVIEVNLIGGTIFGFPALFKILTQYGIYGNQNNCSSSCVNGTQTENGALSCEGHQIRQYQNALTLGIILFEIPSLIIGPLIDRFGCRFVKLIAIIFHLIGWLALALVAPGRDAFLYAHTSFSSLAGIMLLLTAYTSSDYFSKSRAFVAALFAGACTSATMWYSIFQVLIDAGKITLQQLSYIWMSFGILMLISSFIFLDWRFPILNLPYQFDTKLEKKKIPSSNTTNENSSSNNNEIDKMKWYTRILKRKGVWHHLTSPLYVLVVLFLSILLLPGIFLAVTWYPWVYYITKQDTILTNKYTFAFNLSTISAILICPVNGFLLGFKADKSKKQKLFNISVMQTVSWLINIVACIVCMFAQTSMIIPALVINCFARATIVGGSQAVVATFFPSEYIGTLTGVMWTLVGVIATIQYGLVELTDDISRSWRAWLIILALVILMSCHLIQLWWKYIRELRKKPT
;
A
#
# COMPACT_ATOMS: atom_id res chain seq x y z
N MET A 1 -23.11 -33.68 -30.94
CA MET A 1 -21.96 -32.73 -31.09
C MET A 1 -22.12 -31.47 -30.24
N THR A 2 -23.31 -30.85 -30.19
CA THR A 2 -23.58 -29.59 -29.45
C THR A 2 -23.43 -29.69 -27.92
N ILE A 3 -23.74 -30.85 -27.32
CA ILE A 3 -23.61 -31.08 -25.86
C ILE A 3 -22.14 -31.22 -25.44
N LEU A 4 -21.33 -31.96 -26.22
CA LEU A 4 -19.89 -32.13 -25.97
C LEU A 4 -19.11 -30.82 -26.13
N VAL A 5 -19.50 -29.96 -27.08
CA VAL A 5 -18.91 -28.61 -27.22
C VAL A 5 -19.24 -27.74 -26.00
N LYS A 6 -20.47 -27.83 -25.47
CA LYS A 6 -20.93 -27.06 -24.30
C LYS A 6 -20.24 -27.51 -23.00
N ILE A 7 -20.04 -28.82 -22.84
CA ILE A 7 -19.28 -29.39 -21.70
C ILE A 7 -17.81 -28.96 -21.76
N ASN A 8 -17.18 -29.05 -22.94
CA ASN A 8 -15.77 -28.64 -23.11
C ASN A 8 -15.57 -27.11 -22.96
N THR A 9 -16.59 -26.28 -23.26
CA THR A 9 -16.54 -24.83 -22.96
C THR A 9 -16.76 -24.54 -21.47
N GLN A 10 -17.65 -25.26 -20.80
CA GLN A 10 -17.88 -25.12 -19.35
C GLN A 10 -16.67 -25.60 -18.53
N GLU A 11 -16.03 -26.69 -18.95
CA GLU A 11 -14.82 -27.23 -18.31
C GLU A 11 -13.62 -26.30 -18.52
N LYS A 12 -13.44 -25.74 -19.73
CA LYS A 12 -12.43 -24.68 -19.98
C LYS A 12 -12.71 -23.39 -19.19
N GLN A 13 -13.98 -22.97 -19.06
CA GLN A 13 -14.36 -21.82 -18.24
C GLN A 13 -14.16 -22.07 -16.74
N ALA A 14 -14.46 -23.29 -16.26
CA ALA A 14 -14.23 -23.69 -14.88
C ALA A 14 -12.74 -23.76 -14.56
N HIS A 15 -11.92 -24.37 -15.41
CA HIS A 15 -10.47 -24.44 -15.27
C HIS A 15 -9.82 -23.04 -15.29
N HIS A 16 -10.31 -22.15 -16.15
CA HIS A 16 -9.90 -20.74 -16.18
C HIS A 16 -10.33 -19.99 -14.90
N SER A 17 -11.49 -20.31 -14.31
CA SER A 17 -11.95 -19.74 -13.04
C SER A 17 -11.09 -20.20 -11.86
N VAL A 18 -10.77 -21.50 -11.75
CA VAL A 18 -9.94 -22.05 -10.67
C VAL A 18 -8.52 -21.47 -10.71
N ARG A 19 -7.87 -21.44 -11.89
CA ARG A 19 -6.52 -20.85 -12.05
C ARG A 19 -6.50 -19.37 -11.64
N LYS A 20 -7.59 -18.64 -11.89
CA LYS A 20 -7.74 -17.23 -11.55
C LYS A 20 -7.85 -16.98 -10.05
N TRP A 21 -8.64 -17.77 -9.33
CA TRP A 21 -8.75 -17.68 -7.88
C TRP A 21 -7.47 -18.14 -7.18
N PHE A 22 -6.83 -19.21 -7.67
CA PHE A 22 -5.54 -19.64 -7.16
C PHE A 22 -4.46 -18.57 -7.37
N GLY A 23 -4.39 -17.97 -8.55
CA GLY A 23 -3.49 -16.84 -8.84
C GLY A 23 -3.73 -15.63 -7.94
N LEU A 24 -5.00 -15.32 -7.61
CA LEU A 24 -5.32 -14.26 -6.65
C LEU A 24 -4.78 -14.58 -5.25
N ILE A 25 -5.08 -15.77 -4.72
CA ILE A 25 -4.61 -16.19 -3.39
C ILE A 25 -3.08 -16.12 -3.34
N TRP A 26 -2.43 -16.61 -4.39
CA TRP A 26 -0.98 -16.58 -4.50
C TRP A 26 -0.43 -15.15 -4.49
N LEU A 27 -0.98 -14.24 -5.30
CA LEU A 27 -0.57 -12.83 -5.30
C LEU A 27 -0.81 -12.13 -3.96
N VAL A 28 -1.89 -12.48 -3.25
CA VAL A 28 -2.14 -11.96 -1.90
C VAL A 28 -1.06 -12.42 -0.92
N ILE A 29 -0.66 -13.70 -1.00
CA ILE A 29 0.44 -14.25 -0.18
C ILE A 29 1.77 -13.56 -0.53
N GLU A 30 2.09 -13.40 -1.81
CA GLU A 30 3.32 -12.72 -2.25
C GLU A 30 3.40 -11.28 -1.73
N VAL A 31 2.33 -10.51 -1.91
CA VAL A 31 2.25 -9.13 -1.41
C VAL A 31 2.30 -9.10 0.11
N ASN A 32 1.74 -10.08 0.80
CA ASN A 32 1.82 -10.14 2.26
C ASN A 32 3.22 -10.52 2.78
N LEU A 33 3.95 -11.38 2.09
CA LEU A 33 5.28 -11.80 2.52
C LEU A 33 6.34 -10.71 2.32
N ILE A 34 6.19 -9.87 1.30
CA ILE A 34 7.25 -8.92 0.89
C ILE A 34 6.75 -7.49 0.85
N GLY A 35 5.53 -7.30 0.35
CA GLY A 35 5.01 -6.02 -0.13
C GLY A 35 5.10 -4.87 0.87
N GLY A 36 4.94 -5.08 2.17
CA GLY A 36 4.99 -3.99 3.16
C GLY A 36 5.76 -4.32 4.42
N THR A 37 6.73 -5.24 4.34
CA THR A 37 7.52 -5.67 5.51
C THR A 37 8.26 -4.50 6.15
N ILE A 38 8.78 -3.55 5.37
CA ILE A 38 9.55 -2.40 5.86
C ILE A 38 8.83 -1.61 6.97
N PHE A 39 7.51 -1.51 6.93
CA PHE A 39 6.75 -0.78 7.95
C PHE A 39 6.79 -1.45 9.32
N GLY A 40 7.16 -2.73 9.40
CA GLY A 40 7.32 -3.51 10.63
C GLY A 40 8.75 -3.50 11.20
N PHE A 41 9.69 -2.89 10.47
CA PHE A 41 11.09 -2.76 10.86
C PHE A 41 11.32 -2.27 12.32
N PRO A 42 10.44 -1.45 12.96
CA PRO A 42 10.56 -1.16 14.39
C PRO A 42 10.76 -2.36 15.33
N ALA A 43 10.17 -3.52 15.03
CA ALA A 43 10.38 -4.72 15.86
C ALA A 43 11.83 -5.24 15.80
N LEU A 44 12.55 -4.95 14.72
CA LEU A 44 13.94 -5.36 14.55
C LEU A 44 14.90 -4.50 15.37
N PHE A 45 14.49 -3.32 15.83
CA PHE A 45 15.35 -2.42 16.63
C PHE A 45 15.94 -3.12 17.84
N LYS A 46 15.09 -3.80 18.65
CA LYS A 46 15.51 -4.58 19.82
C LYS A 46 16.61 -5.60 19.45
N ILE A 47 16.41 -6.34 18.36
CA ILE A 47 17.34 -7.38 17.92
C ILE A 47 18.66 -6.76 17.48
N LEU A 48 18.62 -5.71 16.65
CA LEU A 48 19.83 -5.06 16.15
C LEU A 48 20.66 -4.43 17.28
N THR A 49 19.99 -3.92 18.32
CA THR A 49 20.66 -3.44 19.54
C THR A 49 21.31 -4.59 20.32
N GLN A 50 20.63 -5.73 20.49
CA GLN A 50 21.21 -6.92 21.14
C GLN A 50 22.43 -7.47 20.39
N TYR A 51 22.43 -7.40 19.06
CA TYR A 51 23.56 -7.79 18.22
C TYR A 51 24.68 -6.74 18.18
N GLY A 52 24.53 -5.60 18.86
CA GLY A 52 25.54 -4.54 18.92
C GLY A 52 25.75 -3.79 17.61
N ILE A 53 24.79 -3.83 16.68
CA ILE A 53 24.93 -3.27 15.33
C ILE A 53 25.16 -1.76 15.36
N TYR A 54 24.41 -1.06 16.20
CA TYR A 54 24.50 0.39 16.37
C TYR A 54 25.63 0.83 17.31
N GLY A 55 26.43 -0.10 17.86
CA GLY A 55 27.40 0.16 18.91
C GLY A 55 28.80 0.55 18.44
N ASN A 56 29.07 0.51 17.14
CA ASN A 56 30.42 0.71 16.61
C ASN A 56 30.70 2.17 16.18
N GLN A 57 30.81 3.04 17.18
CA GLN A 57 31.72 4.18 17.12
C GLN A 57 32.44 4.24 18.47
N ASN A 58 33.76 4.36 18.44
CA ASN A 58 34.72 4.36 19.55
C ASN A 58 34.46 5.40 20.68
N ASN A 59 33.25 5.97 20.77
CA ASN A 59 32.81 6.93 21.78
C ASN A 59 31.72 6.38 22.72
N CYS A 60 31.02 5.29 22.39
CA CYS A 60 29.98 4.73 23.30
C CYS A 60 30.54 3.77 24.36
N SER A 61 31.75 3.24 24.20
CA SER A 61 32.30 2.22 25.12
C SER A 61 32.95 2.80 26.38
N SER A 62 33.35 4.08 26.38
CA SER A 62 34.03 4.71 27.52
C SER A 62 33.14 5.59 28.39
N SER A 63 31.94 6.00 27.93
CA SER A 63 31.00 6.82 28.72
C SER A 63 29.78 6.08 29.26
N CYS A 64 29.56 4.81 28.89
CA CYS A 64 28.40 4.04 29.36
C CYS A 64 28.66 3.21 30.63
N VAL A 65 29.87 3.22 31.17
CA VAL A 65 30.23 2.44 32.38
C VAL A 65 30.32 3.31 33.63
N ASN A 66 30.53 4.62 33.50
CA ASN A 66 30.52 5.55 34.63
C ASN A 66 29.56 6.70 34.32
N GLY A 67 28.42 6.72 35.02
CA GLY A 67 27.35 7.70 34.89
C GLY A 67 27.78 9.12 35.29
N THR A 68 28.62 9.75 34.48
CA THR A 68 28.84 11.19 34.51
C THR A 68 28.25 11.77 33.24
N GLN A 69 27.09 12.42 33.40
CA GLN A 69 26.51 13.30 32.40
C GLN A 69 27.59 14.28 31.94
N THR A 70 27.93 14.26 30.65
CA THR A 70 28.73 15.33 30.07
C THR A 70 27.78 16.43 29.63
N GLU A 71 27.99 17.63 30.18
CA GLU A 71 27.21 18.86 29.95
C GLU A 71 27.29 19.41 28.51
N ASN A 72 27.86 18.65 27.57
CA ASN A 72 28.18 19.10 26.22
C ASN A 72 27.25 18.49 25.17
N GLY A 73 25.93 18.66 25.27
CA GLY A 73 24.97 18.48 24.15
C GLY A 73 25.06 17.18 23.32
N ALA A 74 25.78 16.16 23.80
CA ALA A 74 26.02 14.93 23.08
C ALA A 74 24.81 14.02 23.33
N LEU A 75 24.18 13.54 22.25
CA LEU A 75 23.10 12.56 22.38
C LEU A 75 23.58 11.38 23.22
N SER A 76 22.75 10.94 24.17
CA SER A 76 22.97 9.70 24.89
C SER A 76 23.18 8.55 23.89
N CYS A 77 23.96 7.52 24.27
CA CYS A 77 24.24 6.39 23.38
C CYS A 77 22.93 5.79 22.82
N GLU A 78 21.89 5.73 23.64
CA GLU A 78 20.54 5.31 23.23
C GLU A 78 19.90 6.24 22.19
N GLY A 79 20.00 7.56 22.36
CA GLY A 79 19.50 8.53 21.38
C GLY A 79 20.20 8.42 20.02
N HIS A 80 21.50 8.12 20.01
CA HIS A 80 22.23 7.88 18.75
C HIS A 80 21.72 6.62 18.02
N GLN A 81 21.48 5.53 18.75
CA GLN A 81 20.95 4.28 18.18
C GLN A 81 19.55 4.47 17.59
N ILE A 82 18.67 5.16 18.33
CA ILE A 82 17.31 5.49 17.87
C ILE A 82 17.35 6.28 16.56
N ARG A 83 18.26 7.26 16.45
CA ARG A 83 18.40 8.08 15.24
C ARG A 83 18.88 7.29 14.03
N GLN A 84 19.89 6.42 14.19
CA GLN A 84 20.35 5.54 13.09
C GLN A 84 19.24 4.63 12.60
N TYR A 85 18.49 4.04 13.52
CA TYR A 85 17.33 3.21 13.23
C TYR A 85 16.23 3.99 12.48
N GLN A 86 15.88 5.19 12.96
CA GLN A 86 14.89 6.05 12.31
C GLN A 86 15.32 6.39 10.88
N ASN A 87 16.59 6.77 10.67
CA ASN A 87 17.12 7.07 9.34
C ASN A 87 16.99 5.87 8.38
N ALA A 88 17.34 4.66 8.83
CA ALA A 88 17.24 3.45 8.01
C ALA A 88 15.78 3.12 7.64
N LEU A 89 14.85 3.27 8.59
CA LEU A 89 13.41 3.11 8.34
C LEU A 89 12.89 4.16 7.35
N THR A 90 13.23 5.44 7.56
CA THR A 90 12.69 6.51 6.70
C THR A 90 13.24 6.44 5.28
N LEU A 91 14.51 6.05 5.10
CA LEU A 91 15.05 5.72 3.78
C LEU A 91 14.24 4.63 3.09
N GLY A 92 13.92 3.55 3.83
CA GLY A 92 13.05 2.49 3.35
C GLY A 92 11.68 2.99 2.92
N ILE A 93 11.04 3.86 3.70
CA ILE A 93 9.71 4.43 3.37
C ILE A 93 9.78 5.28 2.10
N ILE A 94 10.80 6.15 1.96
CA ILE A 94 10.98 6.97 0.74
C ILE A 94 11.09 6.08 -0.49
N LEU A 95 11.94 5.06 -0.42
CA LEU A 95 12.19 4.15 -1.54
C LEU A 95 11.00 3.22 -1.83
N PHE A 96 10.10 3.06 -0.86
CA PHE A 96 8.82 2.42 -1.06
C PHE A 96 7.84 3.29 -1.88
N GLU A 97 7.96 4.62 -1.82
CA GLU A 97 6.93 5.52 -2.34
C GLU A 97 7.37 6.26 -3.62
N ILE A 98 8.47 7.02 -3.57
CA ILE A 98 8.91 7.92 -4.65
C ILE A 98 9.25 7.19 -5.97
N PRO A 99 9.93 6.02 -5.98
CA PRO A 99 10.26 5.32 -7.22
C PRO A 99 9.04 4.86 -8.04
N SER A 100 7.85 4.89 -7.45
CA SER A 100 6.58 4.52 -8.08
C SER A 100 6.30 5.30 -9.38
N LEU A 101 6.82 6.53 -9.53
CA LEU A 101 6.69 7.35 -10.73
C LEU A 101 7.32 6.69 -11.96
N ILE A 102 8.39 5.92 -11.74
CA ILE A 102 9.11 5.18 -12.78
C ILE A 102 8.49 3.80 -12.93
N ILE A 103 8.20 3.13 -11.81
CA ILE A 103 7.70 1.75 -11.80
C ILE A 103 6.34 1.64 -12.51
N GLY A 104 5.42 2.58 -12.27
CA GLY A 104 4.09 2.57 -12.88
C GLY A 104 4.12 2.54 -14.42
N PRO A 105 4.76 3.51 -15.08
CA PRO A 105 4.95 3.50 -16.53
C PRO A 105 5.73 2.29 -17.06
N LEU A 106 6.69 1.75 -16.28
CA LEU A 106 7.38 0.51 -16.61
C LEU A 106 6.41 -0.67 -16.70
N ILE A 107 5.46 -0.77 -15.76
CA ILE A 107 4.43 -1.81 -15.79
C ILE A 107 3.51 -1.62 -17.00
N ASP A 108 3.05 -0.40 -17.27
CA ASP A 108 2.13 -0.13 -18.39
C ASP A 108 2.81 -0.40 -19.76
N ARG A 109 4.12 -0.16 -19.88
CA ARG A 109 4.88 -0.33 -21.14
C ARG A 109 5.43 -1.74 -21.35
N PHE A 110 6.05 -2.34 -20.33
CA PHE A 110 6.77 -3.62 -20.43
C PHE A 110 6.02 -4.79 -19.78
N GLY A 111 4.92 -4.51 -19.08
CA GLY A 111 4.10 -5.50 -18.41
C GLY A 111 4.59 -5.87 -17.02
N CYS A 112 3.73 -6.57 -16.29
CA CYS A 112 3.96 -6.91 -14.88
C CYS A 112 5.13 -7.88 -14.68
N ARG A 113 5.30 -8.87 -15.58
CA ARG A 113 6.37 -9.87 -15.46
C ARG A 113 7.76 -9.24 -15.46
N PHE A 114 8.00 -8.27 -16.34
CA PHE A 114 9.29 -7.56 -16.41
C PHE A 114 9.63 -6.89 -15.08
N VAL A 115 8.68 -6.15 -14.52
CA VAL A 115 8.84 -5.46 -13.23
C VAL A 115 8.97 -6.44 -12.06
N LYS A 116 8.23 -7.56 -12.07
CA LYS A 116 8.38 -8.62 -11.05
C LYS A 116 9.76 -9.25 -11.05
N LEU A 117 10.39 -9.47 -12.22
CA LEU A 117 11.75 -10.02 -12.29
C LEU A 117 12.78 -9.07 -11.66
N ILE A 118 12.65 -7.76 -11.90
CA ILE A 118 13.47 -6.73 -11.25
C ILE A 118 13.23 -6.73 -9.73
N ALA A 119 11.96 -6.81 -9.31
CA ALA A 119 11.60 -6.86 -7.89
C ALA A 119 12.23 -8.06 -7.18
N ILE A 120 12.29 -9.23 -7.82
CA ILE A 120 12.95 -10.43 -7.28
C ILE A 120 14.45 -10.18 -7.08
N ILE A 121 15.13 -9.57 -8.05
CA ILE A 121 16.56 -9.24 -7.93
C ILE A 121 16.79 -8.31 -6.72
N PHE A 122 16.00 -7.24 -6.59
CA PHE A 122 16.08 -6.35 -5.44
C PHE A 122 15.76 -7.05 -4.12
N HIS A 123 14.77 -7.94 -4.09
CA HIS A 123 14.47 -8.72 -2.89
C HIS A 123 15.66 -9.58 -2.47
N LEU A 124 16.29 -10.30 -3.40
CA LEU A 124 17.46 -11.13 -3.12
C LEU A 124 18.62 -10.29 -2.58
N ILE A 125 18.92 -9.13 -3.19
CA ILE A 125 19.97 -8.22 -2.73
C ILE A 125 19.64 -7.68 -1.33
N GLY A 126 18.40 -7.23 -1.10
CA GLY A 126 17.98 -6.65 0.17
C GLY A 126 18.08 -7.63 1.34
N TRP A 127 17.64 -8.88 1.15
CA TRP A 127 17.73 -9.89 2.20
C TRP A 127 19.13 -10.47 2.37
N LEU A 128 19.93 -10.54 1.30
CA LEU A 128 21.36 -10.83 1.43
C LEU A 128 22.09 -9.74 2.23
N ALA A 129 21.77 -8.47 2.00
CA ALA A 129 22.34 -7.37 2.79
C ALA A 129 22.03 -7.52 4.29
N LEU A 130 20.79 -7.88 4.65
CA LEU A 130 20.45 -8.13 6.06
C LEU A 130 21.28 -9.28 6.67
N ALA A 131 21.53 -10.35 5.90
CA ALA A 131 22.37 -11.46 6.34
C ALA A 131 23.82 -11.04 6.62
N LEU A 132 24.31 -9.98 5.96
CA LEU A 132 25.67 -9.46 6.10
C LEU A 132 25.81 -8.40 7.21
N VAL A 133 24.70 -7.97 7.83
CA VAL A 133 24.73 -7.03 8.95
C VAL A 133 25.51 -7.62 10.12
N ALA A 134 26.50 -6.87 10.61
CA ALA A 134 27.30 -7.19 11.80
C ALA A 134 27.87 -5.89 12.41
N PRO A 135 28.43 -5.93 13.64
CA PRO A 135 29.06 -4.75 14.25
C PRO A 135 30.11 -4.12 13.32
N GLY A 136 30.01 -2.81 13.08
CA GLY A 136 30.88 -2.09 12.14
C GLY A 136 30.53 -2.23 10.66
N ARG A 137 29.43 -2.92 10.33
CA ARG A 137 28.91 -3.05 8.96
C ARG A 137 27.43 -2.65 8.90
N ASP A 138 27.08 -1.56 9.56
CA ASP A 138 25.75 -0.95 9.63
C ASP A 138 25.26 -0.42 8.27
N ALA A 139 26.17 -0.11 7.33
CA ALA A 139 25.83 0.24 5.95
C ALA A 139 24.93 -0.80 5.24
N PHE A 140 25.09 -2.09 5.55
CA PHE A 140 24.23 -3.14 5.00
C PHE A 140 22.78 -3.05 5.49
N LEU A 141 22.52 -2.41 6.63
CA LEU A 141 21.17 -2.16 7.11
C LEU A 141 20.42 -1.21 6.17
N TYR A 142 21.09 -0.13 5.75
CA TYR A 142 20.55 0.82 4.78
C TYR A 142 20.36 0.18 3.41
N ALA A 143 21.29 -0.67 2.97
CA ALA A 143 21.12 -1.45 1.74
C ALA A 143 19.90 -2.37 1.83
N HIS A 144 19.72 -3.07 2.95
CA HIS A 144 18.57 -3.93 3.18
C HIS A 144 17.25 -3.16 3.10
N THR A 145 17.10 -2.06 3.87
CA THR A 145 15.86 -1.28 3.86
C THR A 145 15.57 -0.68 2.49
N SER A 146 16.61 -0.30 1.74
CA SER A 146 16.48 0.25 0.39
C SER A 146 15.94 -0.77 -0.62
N PHE A 147 16.65 -1.89 -0.77
CA PHE A 147 16.32 -2.88 -1.80
C PHE A 147 15.06 -3.68 -1.47
N SER A 148 14.80 -3.98 -0.19
CA SER A 148 13.55 -4.65 0.21
C SER A 148 12.32 -3.77 -0.02
N SER A 149 12.42 -2.46 0.23
CA SER A 149 11.34 -1.52 -0.07
C SER A 149 11.05 -1.40 -1.56
N LEU A 150 12.10 -1.26 -2.39
CA LEU A 150 11.95 -1.21 -3.85
C LEU A 150 11.27 -2.49 -4.39
N ALA A 151 11.68 -3.65 -3.90
CA ALA A 151 11.04 -4.91 -4.24
C ALA A 151 9.56 -4.94 -3.81
N GLY A 152 9.26 -4.52 -2.58
CA GLY A 152 7.91 -4.49 -2.03
C GLY A 152 6.94 -3.65 -2.85
N ILE A 153 7.31 -2.41 -3.20
CA ILE A 153 6.44 -1.53 -3.98
C ILE A 153 6.25 -2.03 -5.41
N MET A 154 7.30 -2.54 -6.06
CA MET A 154 7.19 -3.14 -7.39
C MET A 154 6.18 -4.29 -7.40
N LEU A 155 6.23 -5.18 -6.40
CA LEU A 155 5.29 -6.28 -6.26
C LEU A 155 3.87 -5.78 -6.01
N LEU A 156 3.68 -4.79 -5.13
CA LEU A 156 2.37 -4.21 -4.86
C LEU A 156 1.74 -3.60 -6.12
N LEU A 157 2.48 -2.80 -6.89
CA LEU A 157 1.97 -2.17 -8.11
C LEU A 157 1.61 -3.22 -9.18
N THR A 158 2.41 -4.28 -9.32
CA THR A 158 2.08 -5.41 -10.22
C THR A 158 0.86 -6.22 -9.75
N ALA A 159 0.56 -6.23 -8.45
CA ALA A 159 -0.64 -6.85 -7.92
C ALA A 159 -1.88 -5.98 -8.19
N TYR A 160 -1.78 -4.65 -8.06
CA TYR A 160 -2.90 -3.75 -8.38
C TYR A 160 -3.37 -3.86 -9.83
N THR A 161 -2.45 -3.96 -10.78
CA THR A 161 -2.79 -4.19 -12.20
C THR A 161 -3.46 -5.55 -12.39
N SER A 162 -3.08 -6.55 -11.59
CA SER A 162 -3.72 -7.87 -11.55
C SER A 162 -5.15 -7.85 -10.97
N SER A 163 -5.62 -6.74 -10.40
CA SER A 163 -7.04 -6.59 -10.04
C SER A 163 -7.96 -6.56 -11.26
N ASP A 164 -7.42 -6.22 -12.44
CA ASP A 164 -8.17 -6.07 -13.70
C ASP A 164 -8.72 -7.41 -14.21
N TYR A 165 -8.08 -8.52 -13.85
CA TYR A 165 -8.62 -9.86 -14.07
C TYR A 165 -10.03 -9.97 -13.49
N PHE A 166 -10.32 -9.29 -12.38
CA PHE A 166 -11.59 -9.34 -11.66
C PHE A 166 -12.50 -8.15 -11.99
N SER A 167 -12.83 -7.93 -13.27
CA SER A 167 -13.64 -6.78 -13.73
C SER A 167 -14.87 -6.41 -12.89
N LYS A 168 -15.59 -7.41 -12.33
CA LYS A 168 -16.76 -7.20 -11.47
C LYS A 168 -16.42 -6.83 -10.02
N SER A 169 -15.28 -7.26 -9.51
CA SER A 169 -14.82 -7.07 -8.12
C SER A 169 -13.45 -6.38 -8.05
N ARG A 170 -13.10 -5.62 -9.09
CA ARG A 170 -11.79 -4.97 -9.27
C ARG A 170 -11.39 -4.13 -8.05
N ALA A 171 -12.31 -3.30 -7.58
CA ALA A 171 -12.12 -2.46 -6.40
C ALA A 171 -11.87 -3.26 -5.12
N PHE A 172 -12.59 -4.38 -4.95
CA PHE A 172 -12.40 -5.31 -3.84
C PHE A 172 -11.03 -5.96 -3.88
N VAL A 173 -10.61 -6.47 -5.04
CA VAL A 173 -9.31 -7.14 -5.21
C VAL A 173 -8.15 -6.15 -5.05
N ALA A 174 -8.25 -4.95 -5.63
CA ALA A 174 -7.24 -3.90 -5.42
C ALA A 174 -7.11 -3.54 -3.93
N ALA A 175 -8.24 -3.37 -3.22
CA ALA A 175 -8.20 -3.08 -1.80
C ALA A 175 -7.68 -4.27 -0.97
N LEU A 176 -7.92 -5.52 -1.38
CA LEU A 176 -7.33 -6.70 -0.76
C LEU A 176 -5.80 -6.70 -0.86
N PHE A 177 -5.22 -6.34 -2.01
CA PHE A 177 -3.76 -6.21 -2.14
C PHE A 177 -3.20 -5.09 -1.24
N ALA A 178 -3.91 -3.96 -1.11
CA ALA A 178 -3.53 -2.93 -0.16
C ALA A 178 -3.55 -3.42 1.30
N GLY A 179 -4.55 -4.22 1.65
CA GLY A 179 -4.66 -4.87 2.96
C GLY A 179 -3.52 -5.85 3.21
N ALA A 180 -3.24 -6.73 2.25
CA ALA A 180 -2.15 -7.70 2.30
C ALA A 180 -0.77 -7.02 2.49
N CYS A 181 -0.53 -5.92 1.77
CA CYS A 181 0.68 -5.13 1.93
C CYS A 181 0.77 -4.50 3.32
N THR A 182 -0.33 -3.92 3.82
CA THR A 182 -0.34 -3.26 5.13
C THR A 182 -0.10 -4.27 6.25
N SER A 183 -0.69 -5.47 6.16
CA SER A 183 -0.51 -6.54 7.15
C SER A 183 0.88 -7.19 7.11
N ALA A 184 1.65 -7.03 6.03
CA ALA A 184 3.02 -7.53 5.93
C ALA A 184 3.95 -7.00 7.04
N THR A 185 3.61 -5.84 7.63
CA THR A 185 4.24 -5.25 8.82
C THR A 185 4.40 -6.26 9.97
N MET A 186 3.49 -7.23 10.11
CA MET A 186 3.53 -8.22 11.21
C MET A 186 4.80 -9.08 11.22
N TRP A 187 5.43 -9.30 10.06
CA TRP A 187 6.47 -10.32 9.90
C TRP A 187 7.69 -10.04 10.77
N TYR A 188 8.14 -8.79 10.89
CA TYR A 188 9.25 -8.44 11.77
C TYR A 188 8.97 -8.71 13.25
N SER A 189 7.72 -8.56 13.70
CA SER A 189 7.33 -8.94 15.06
C SER A 189 7.33 -10.45 15.26
N ILE A 190 6.92 -11.22 14.26
CA ILE A 190 7.01 -12.69 14.29
C ILE A 190 8.49 -13.10 14.35
N PHE A 191 9.36 -12.45 13.58
CA PHE A 191 10.81 -12.71 13.61
C PHE A 191 11.41 -12.39 14.96
N GLN A 192 11.00 -11.27 15.56
CA GLN A 192 11.42 -10.89 16.90
C GLN A 192 11.12 -12.00 17.91
N VAL A 193 9.92 -12.56 17.91
CA VAL A 193 9.54 -13.68 18.80
C VAL A 193 10.37 -14.92 18.55
N LEU A 194 10.64 -15.27 17.28
CA LEU A 194 11.42 -16.46 16.94
C LEU A 194 12.89 -16.33 17.35
N ILE A 195 13.47 -15.13 17.21
CA ILE A 195 14.85 -14.82 17.61
C ILE A 195 14.97 -14.74 19.12
N ASP A 196 14.04 -14.06 19.81
CA ASP A 196 13.99 -13.97 21.28
C ASP A 196 13.88 -15.38 21.92
N ALA A 197 13.17 -16.31 21.27
CA ALA A 197 13.05 -17.70 21.71
C ALA A 197 14.27 -18.57 21.37
N GLY A 198 15.31 -18.01 20.74
CA GLY A 198 16.52 -18.74 20.32
C GLY A 198 16.29 -19.76 19.20
N LYS A 199 15.15 -19.69 18.48
CA LYS A 199 14.80 -20.67 17.45
C LYS A 199 15.50 -20.42 16.12
N ILE A 200 15.73 -19.15 15.77
CA ILE A 200 16.40 -18.73 14.54
C ILE A 200 17.35 -17.57 14.82
N THR A 201 18.43 -17.46 14.05
CA THR A 201 19.32 -16.28 14.06
C THR A 201 18.88 -15.23 13.02
N LEU A 202 19.40 -14.00 13.13
CA LEU A 202 19.15 -12.94 12.14
C LEU A 202 19.60 -13.35 10.71
N GLN A 203 20.69 -14.09 10.62
CA GLN A 203 21.21 -14.61 9.35
C GLN A 203 20.31 -15.70 8.76
N GLN A 204 19.90 -16.67 9.58
CA GLN A 204 18.98 -17.73 9.15
C GLN A 204 17.64 -17.15 8.68
N LEU A 205 17.09 -16.18 9.42
CA LEU A 205 15.91 -15.43 9.01
C LEU A 205 16.09 -14.82 7.62
N SER A 206 17.23 -14.15 7.41
CA SER A 206 17.52 -13.47 6.15
C SER A 206 17.56 -14.45 4.97
N TYR A 207 18.17 -15.63 5.15
CA TYR A 207 18.17 -16.68 4.13
C TYR A 207 16.80 -17.29 3.88
N ILE A 208 15.98 -17.49 4.92
CA ILE A 208 14.59 -17.96 4.79
C ILE A 208 13.80 -16.96 3.95
N TRP A 209 13.88 -15.66 4.24
CA TRP A 209 13.12 -14.66 3.50
C TRP A 209 13.62 -14.47 2.07
N MET A 210 14.93 -14.60 1.85
CA MET A 210 15.53 -14.64 0.52
C MET A 210 14.96 -15.79 -0.33
N SER A 211 14.70 -16.97 0.27
CA SER A 211 14.12 -18.12 -0.42
C SER A 211 12.71 -17.86 -0.97
N PHE A 212 11.90 -17.03 -0.30
CA PHE A 212 10.59 -16.63 -0.83
C PHE A 212 10.70 -15.85 -2.15
N GLY A 213 11.79 -15.08 -2.35
CA GLY A 213 12.07 -14.44 -3.65
C GLY A 213 12.31 -15.44 -4.77
N ILE A 214 12.95 -16.58 -4.48
CA ILE A 214 13.17 -17.67 -5.44
C ILE A 214 11.84 -18.37 -5.75
N LEU A 215 11.01 -18.62 -4.74
CA LEU A 215 9.68 -19.18 -4.92
C LEU A 215 8.81 -18.29 -5.83
N MET A 216 8.99 -16.97 -5.74
CA MET A 216 8.32 -16.00 -6.60
C MET A 216 8.80 -15.97 -8.03
N LEU A 217 10.02 -16.42 -8.30
CA LEU A 217 10.48 -16.61 -9.67
C LEU A 217 9.61 -17.67 -10.35
N ILE A 218 9.38 -18.80 -9.68
CA ILE A 218 8.57 -19.92 -10.17
C ILE A 218 7.13 -19.46 -10.45
N SER A 219 6.52 -18.75 -9.49
CA SER A 219 5.14 -18.27 -9.61
C SER A 219 4.94 -17.25 -10.74
N SER A 220 5.97 -16.43 -11.02
CA SER A 220 5.92 -15.40 -12.05
C SER A 220 5.81 -15.99 -13.46
N PHE A 221 6.28 -17.22 -13.66
CA PHE A 221 6.13 -17.95 -14.93
C PHE A 221 4.82 -18.74 -15.02
N ILE A 222 4.26 -19.19 -13.89
CA ILE A 222 3.06 -20.05 -13.86
C ILE A 222 1.75 -19.24 -13.86
N PHE A 223 1.66 -18.15 -13.09
CA PHE A 223 0.37 -17.47 -12.82
C PHE A 223 0.14 -16.19 -13.60
N LEU A 224 1.18 -15.39 -13.86
CA LEU A 224 1.04 -14.25 -14.75
C LEU A 224 1.22 -14.76 -16.17
N ASP A 225 0.37 -14.44 -17.15
CA ASP A 225 0.61 -14.75 -18.58
C ASP A 225 1.52 -13.69 -19.24
N TRP A 226 2.39 -14.09 -20.18
CA TRP A 226 3.46 -13.26 -20.82
C TRP A 226 2.88 -12.10 -21.63
N ARG A 227 1.68 -12.32 -22.15
CA ARG A 227 0.94 -11.39 -22.99
C ARG A 227 -0.43 -11.26 -22.35
N PHE A 228 -0.58 -10.31 -21.44
CA PHE A 228 -1.85 -9.61 -21.41
C PHE A 228 -1.76 -8.56 -22.52
N PRO A 229 -2.31 -8.82 -23.73
CA PRO A 229 -2.71 -7.70 -24.56
C PRO A 229 -3.71 -6.96 -23.70
N ILE A 230 -3.28 -5.81 -23.16
CA ILE A 230 -4.07 -4.69 -22.69
C ILE A 230 -5.56 -5.05 -22.70
N LEU A 231 -6.02 -5.81 -21.69
CA LEU A 231 -7.41 -6.21 -21.63
C LEU A 231 -8.13 -4.97 -21.16
N ASN A 232 -8.35 -4.09 -22.12
CA ASN A 232 -9.07 -2.84 -22.00
C ASN A 232 -10.53 -3.19 -21.78
N LEU A 233 -10.81 -3.72 -20.60
CA LEU A 233 -12.15 -3.91 -20.12
C LEU A 233 -12.82 -2.54 -20.16
N PRO A 234 -13.99 -2.43 -20.82
CA PRO A 234 -14.66 -1.17 -20.94
C PRO A 234 -14.88 -0.59 -19.55
N TYR A 235 -14.48 0.67 -19.44
CA TYR A 235 -14.74 1.57 -18.32
C TYR A 235 -16.14 1.31 -17.73
N GLN A 236 -16.25 1.07 -16.42
CA GLN A 236 -17.56 0.82 -15.77
C GLN A 236 -18.55 2.00 -15.88
N PHE A 237 -18.12 3.14 -16.38
CA PHE A 237 -18.97 4.31 -16.65
C PHE A 237 -19.56 4.31 -18.07
N ASP A 238 -19.04 3.47 -18.98
CA ASP A 238 -19.46 3.38 -20.39
C ASP A 238 -20.53 2.32 -20.66
N THR A 239 -20.99 1.59 -19.64
CA THR A 239 -22.15 0.67 -19.78
C THR A 239 -23.45 1.41 -20.16
N LYS A 240 -23.49 2.74 -20.01
CA LYS A 240 -24.58 3.57 -20.55
C LYS A 240 -24.52 3.75 -22.08
N LEU A 241 -23.36 3.61 -22.71
CA LEU A 241 -23.24 3.60 -24.18
C LEU A 241 -23.65 2.24 -24.77
N GLU A 242 -23.44 1.15 -24.03
CA GLU A 242 -23.87 -0.20 -24.41
C GLU A 242 -25.41 -0.30 -24.47
N LYS A 243 -26.12 0.35 -23.53
CA LYS A 243 -27.59 0.38 -23.54
C LYS A 243 -28.22 1.34 -24.56
N LYS A 244 -27.46 2.29 -25.14
CA LYS A 244 -28.02 3.33 -26.03
C LYS A 244 -27.90 3.03 -27.52
N LYS A 245 -27.29 1.89 -27.93
CA LYS A 245 -27.07 1.54 -29.35
C LYS A 245 -27.20 0.04 -29.66
N ILE A 246 -28.25 -0.61 -29.19
CA ILE A 246 -28.77 -1.80 -29.88
C ILE A 246 -30.05 -1.35 -30.60
N PRO A 247 -29.98 -0.86 -31.85
CA PRO A 247 -31.18 -0.78 -32.67
C PRO A 247 -31.63 -2.22 -32.94
N SER A 248 -32.88 -2.52 -32.57
CA SER A 248 -33.57 -3.73 -32.98
C SER A 248 -33.73 -3.75 -34.50
N SER A 249 -32.74 -4.30 -35.22
CA SER A 249 -32.88 -4.59 -36.64
C SER A 249 -33.53 -5.96 -36.79
N ASN A 250 -34.83 -5.95 -37.09
CA ASN A 250 -35.49 -7.08 -37.72
C ASN A 250 -34.92 -7.31 -39.13
N THR A 251 -35.00 -8.57 -39.57
CA THR A 251 -34.91 -9.11 -40.95
C THR A 251 -33.52 -9.43 -41.55
N THR A 252 -33.22 -10.74 -41.56
CA THR A 252 -32.68 -11.62 -42.63
C THR A 252 -31.73 -11.05 -43.69
N ASN A 253 -30.46 -11.50 -43.66
CA ASN A 253 -29.86 -12.39 -44.67
C ASN A 253 -28.39 -12.68 -44.31
N GLU A 254 -28.03 -13.96 -44.23
CA GLU A 254 -26.69 -14.45 -43.95
C GLU A 254 -25.81 -14.49 -45.22
N ASN A 255 -24.49 -14.30 -45.00
CA ASN A 255 -23.35 -14.84 -45.77
C ASN A 255 -22.25 -13.89 -46.30
N SER A 256 -22.16 -12.65 -45.81
CA SER A 256 -20.94 -11.83 -45.99
C SER A 256 -20.57 -10.94 -44.78
N SER A 257 -21.24 -11.13 -43.64
CA SER A 257 -21.22 -10.18 -42.52
C SER A 257 -20.31 -10.55 -41.33
N SER A 258 -19.68 -11.73 -41.30
CA SER A 258 -18.86 -12.14 -40.14
C SER A 258 -17.54 -11.37 -40.02
N ASN A 259 -16.79 -11.21 -41.12
CA ASN A 259 -15.51 -10.47 -41.12
C ASN A 259 -15.69 -8.97 -40.92
N ASN A 260 -16.73 -8.36 -41.52
CA ASN A 260 -16.99 -6.92 -41.35
C ASN A 260 -17.44 -6.60 -39.92
N ASN A 261 -18.23 -7.48 -39.28
CA ASN A 261 -18.64 -7.29 -37.89
C ASN A 261 -17.48 -7.40 -36.90
N GLU A 262 -16.54 -8.33 -37.11
CA GLU A 262 -15.32 -8.46 -36.29
C GLU A 262 -14.38 -7.25 -36.46
N ILE A 263 -14.18 -6.80 -37.71
CA ILE A 263 -13.34 -5.63 -38.04
C ILE A 263 -13.97 -4.34 -37.50
N ASP A 264 -15.30 -4.18 -37.57
CA ASP A 264 -15.99 -3.01 -37.01
C ASP A 264 -16.05 -3.04 -35.49
N LYS A 265 -16.19 -4.21 -34.86
CA LYS A 265 -15.98 -4.38 -33.41
C LYS A 265 -14.59 -3.93 -33.04
N MET A 266 -13.57 -4.42 -33.74
CA MET A 266 -12.17 -4.10 -33.48
C MET A 266 -11.92 -2.60 -33.65
N LYS A 267 -12.37 -1.97 -34.75
CA LYS A 267 -12.30 -0.53 -35.00
C LYS A 267 -13.09 0.31 -33.98
N TRP A 268 -14.19 -0.21 -33.45
CA TRP A 268 -14.99 0.41 -32.40
C TRP A 268 -14.27 0.34 -31.05
N TYR A 269 -13.70 -0.82 -30.71
CA TYR A 269 -12.80 -1.00 -29.57
C TYR A 269 -11.63 -0.01 -29.69
N THR A 270 -10.93 0.05 -30.83
CA THR A 270 -9.82 1.01 -31.04
C THR A 270 -10.25 2.47 -30.92
N ARG A 271 -11.50 2.81 -31.30
CA ARG A 271 -12.06 4.17 -31.16
C ARG A 271 -12.45 4.53 -29.73
N ILE A 272 -12.85 3.56 -28.90
CA ILE A 272 -13.07 3.75 -27.46
C ILE A 272 -11.73 3.93 -26.74
N LEU A 273 -10.74 3.13 -27.11
CA LEU A 273 -9.37 3.20 -26.59
C LEU A 273 -8.70 4.55 -26.87
N LYS A 274 -8.98 5.14 -28.04
CA LYS A 274 -8.42 6.44 -28.43
C LYS A 274 -8.95 7.66 -27.67
N ARG A 275 -9.84 7.51 -26.68
CA ARG A 275 -10.61 8.69 -26.26
C ARG A 275 -9.85 9.71 -25.44
N LYS A 276 -8.94 9.34 -24.53
CA LYS A 276 -8.20 10.31 -23.69
C LYS A 276 -6.87 9.73 -23.21
N GLY A 277 -5.77 10.45 -23.42
CA GLY A 277 -4.45 10.04 -22.92
C GLY A 277 -4.36 10.10 -21.39
N VAL A 278 -3.31 9.48 -20.83
CA VAL A 278 -3.05 9.41 -19.39
C VAL A 278 -3.13 10.77 -18.68
N TRP A 279 -2.65 11.83 -19.33
CA TRP A 279 -2.69 13.20 -18.82
C TRP A 279 -4.10 13.67 -18.45
N HIS A 280 -5.11 13.32 -19.24
CA HIS A 280 -6.50 13.68 -18.93
C HIS A 280 -6.97 13.08 -17.60
N HIS A 281 -6.52 11.86 -17.30
CA HIS A 281 -6.87 11.16 -16.07
C HIS A 281 -6.10 11.73 -14.89
N LEU A 282 -4.80 12.01 -15.07
CA LEU A 282 -3.94 12.64 -14.06
C LEU A 282 -4.41 14.05 -13.68
N THR A 283 -4.90 14.85 -14.62
CA THR A 283 -5.41 16.21 -14.36
C THR A 283 -6.90 16.23 -14.01
N SER A 284 -7.56 15.08 -13.90
CA SER A 284 -8.96 15.01 -13.50
C SER A 284 -9.13 15.53 -12.07
N PRO A 285 -10.06 16.47 -11.79
CA PRO A 285 -10.26 16.98 -10.44
C PRO A 285 -10.60 15.89 -9.41
N LEU A 286 -11.20 14.78 -9.83
CA LEU A 286 -11.44 13.65 -8.94
C LEU A 286 -10.14 12.95 -8.56
N TYR A 287 -9.25 12.72 -9.54
CA TYR A 287 -7.97 12.05 -9.32
C TYR A 287 -7.09 12.88 -8.39
N VAL A 288 -6.86 14.14 -8.75
CA VAL A 288 -5.99 15.05 -8.00
C VAL A 288 -6.40 15.12 -6.53
N LEU A 289 -7.71 15.29 -6.26
CA LEU A 289 -8.18 15.38 -4.89
C LEU A 289 -8.12 14.07 -4.12
N VAL A 290 -8.38 12.92 -4.77
CA VAL A 290 -8.24 11.61 -4.11
C VAL A 290 -6.78 11.34 -3.77
N VAL A 291 -5.85 11.70 -4.65
CA VAL A 291 -4.41 11.56 -4.39
C VAL A 291 -3.95 12.50 -3.29
N LEU A 292 -4.37 13.78 -3.30
CA LEU A 292 -4.07 14.72 -2.20
C LEU A 292 -4.67 14.23 -0.87
N PHE A 293 -5.91 13.74 -0.90
CA PHE A 293 -6.59 13.17 0.26
C PHE A 293 -5.81 11.98 0.83
N LEU A 294 -5.42 11.01 0.00
CA LEU A 294 -4.57 9.89 0.42
C LEU A 294 -3.24 10.39 1.00
N SER A 295 -2.56 11.31 0.31
CA SER A 295 -1.23 11.77 0.70
C SER A 295 -1.23 12.47 2.06
N ILE A 296 -2.23 13.32 2.32
CA ILE A 296 -2.34 14.04 3.59
C ILE A 296 -2.87 13.14 4.70
N LEU A 297 -3.86 12.27 4.45
CA LEU A 297 -4.40 11.39 5.48
C LEU A 297 -3.52 10.17 5.78
N LEU A 298 -2.52 9.86 4.94
CA LEU A 298 -1.53 8.82 5.27
C LEU A 298 -0.40 9.37 6.15
N LEU A 299 -0.11 10.68 6.09
CA LEU A 299 0.93 11.35 6.88
C LEU A 299 0.85 11.05 8.39
N PRO A 300 -0.32 11.08 9.08
CA PRO A 300 -0.43 10.69 10.49
C PRO A 300 0.12 9.29 10.78
N GLY A 301 -0.19 8.31 9.91
CA GLY A 301 0.23 6.93 10.09
C GLY A 301 1.72 6.72 9.83
N ILE A 302 2.30 7.43 8.86
CA ILE A 302 3.74 7.38 8.58
C ILE A 302 4.51 8.03 9.73
N PHE A 303 4.09 9.23 10.14
CA PHE A 303 4.68 9.93 11.28
C PHE A 303 4.63 9.08 12.55
N LEU A 304 3.46 8.51 12.86
CA LEU A 304 3.30 7.60 14.00
C LEU A 304 4.25 6.41 13.91
N ALA A 305 4.43 5.78 12.74
CA ALA A 305 5.33 4.64 12.59
C ALA A 305 6.80 4.99 12.89
N VAL A 306 7.25 6.20 12.53
CA VAL A 306 8.61 6.69 12.78
C VAL A 306 8.79 7.09 14.25
N THR A 307 7.80 7.74 14.86
CA THR A 307 7.87 8.22 16.24
C THR A 307 7.33 7.23 17.26
N TRP A 308 6.80 6.06 16.85
CA TRP A 308 6.14 5.10 17.73
C TRP A 308 7.03 4.69 18.89
N TYR A 309 8.23 4.20 18.58
CA TYR A 309 9.18 3.72 19.58
C TYR A 309 9.55 4.81 20.59
N PRO A 310 10.08 5.99 20.19
CA PRO A 310 10.43 7.03 21.16
C PRO A 310 9.22 7.58 21.92
N TRP A 311 8.04 7.66 21.31
CA TRP A 311 6.82 8.11 21.97
C TRP A 311 6.38 7.14 23.09
N VAL A 312 6.35 5.84 22.80
CA VAL A 312 6.04 4.82 23.82
C VAL A 312 7.14 4.75 24.88
N TYR A 313 8.42 4.84 24.49
CA TYR A 313 9.54 4.84 25.42
C TYR A 313 9.45 5.98 26.43
N TYR A 314 9.08 7.17 25.98
CA TYR A 314 8.83 8.31 26.86
C TYR A 314 7.63 8.08 27.80
N ILE A 315 6.48 7.65 27.27
CA ILE A 315 5.24 7.48 28.04
C ILE A 315 5.35 6.36 29.09
N THR A 316 6.17 5.35 28.81
CA THR A 316 6.43 4.23 29.72
C THR A 316 7.55 4.52 30.72
N LYS A 317 8.02 5.77 30.81
CA LYS A 317 9.13 6.20 31.69
C LYS A 317 10.39 5.39 31.45
N GLN A 318 10.73 5.18 30.17
CA GLN A 318 11.95 4.50 29.72
C GLN A 318 11.98 2.98 30.05
N ASP A 319 10.82 2.36 30.24
CA ASP A 319 10.73 0.90 30.36
C ASP A 319 10.86 0.23 28.98
N THR A 320 12.04 -0.33 28.72
CA THR A 320 12.36 -1.02 27.46
C THR A 320 11.52 -2.29 27.25
N ILE A 321 11.17 -3.01 28.32
CA ILE A 321 10.37 -4.25 28.23
C ILE A 321 8.96 -3.91 27.78
N LEU A 322 8.35 -2.92 28.42
CA LEU A 322 6.99 -2.47 28.09
C LEU A 322 6.94 -1.81 26.71
N THR A 323 7.95 -1.02 26.35
CA THR A 323 8.08 -0.39 25.01
C THR A 323 8.13 -1.43 23.89
N ASN A 324 8.94 -2.48 24.08
CA ASN A 324 9.03 -3.56 23.12
C ASN A 324 7.71 -4.33 23.00
N LYS A 325 6.99 -4.55 24.12
CA LYS A 325 5.67 -5.19 24.11
C LYS A 325 4.63 -4.39 23.31
N TYR A 326 4.59 -3.07 23.45
CA TYR A 326 3.67 -2.22 22.69
C TYR A 326 4.08 -2.07 21.22
N THR A 327 5.38 -2.04 20.92
CA THR A 327 5.90 -2.07 19.54
C THR A 327 5.54 -3.36 18.83
N PHE A 328 5.63 -4.49 19.53
CA PHE A 328 5.14 -5.78 19.04
C PHE A 328 3.63 -5.71 18.73
N ALA A 329 2.83 -5.17 19.65
CA ALA A 329 1.38 -5.01 19.46
C ALA A 329 1.02 -4.08 18.29
N PHE A 330 1.75 -2.99 18.10
CA PHE A 330 1.58 -2.07 16.97
C PHE A 330 1.73 -2.75 15.62
N ASN A 331 2.77 -3.55 15.46
CA ASN A 331 2.99 -4.29 14.22
C ASN A 331 1.94 -5.39 14.01
N LEU A 332 1.57 -6.11 15.06
CA LEU A 332 0.57 -7.19 14.97
C LEU A 332 -0.83 -6.65 14.65
N SER A 333 -1.15 -5.45 15.14
CA SER A 333 -2.46 -4.84 14.92
C SER A 333 -2.76 -4.58 13.44
N THR A 334 -1.72 -4.41 12.61
CA THR A 334 -1.84 -4.25 11.16
C THR A 334 -2.41 -5.46 10.43
N ILE A 335 -2.47 -6.65 11.05
CA ILE A 335 -3.13 -7.83 10.49
C ILE A 335 -4.58 -7.53 10.13
N SER A 336 -5.25 -6.67 10.91
CA SER A 336 -6.64 -6.29 10.64
C SER A 336 -6.83 -5.64 9.27
N ALA A 337 -5.77 -5.09 8.66
CA ALA A 337 -5.86 -4.45 7.35
C ALA A 337 -6.27 -5.42 6.23
N ILE A 338 -5.92 -6.70 6.34
CA ILE A 338 -6.34 -7.72 5.36
C ILE A 338 -7.86 -7.92 5.35
N LEU A 339 -8.53 -7.60 6.47
CA LEU A 339 -9.99 -7.67 6.62
C LEU A 339 -10.65 -6.32 6.31
N ILE A 340 -10.08 -5.21 6.81
CA ILE A 340 -10.67 -3.87 6.69
C ILE A 340 -10.57 -3.32 5.27
N CYS A 341 -9.43 -3.48 4.58
CA CYS A 341 -9.26 -2.89 3.25
C CYS A 341 -10.27 -3.45 2.23
N PRO A 342 -10.51 -4.77 2.11
CA PRO A 342 -11.51 -5.31 1.20
C PRO A 342 -12.94 -4.78 1.42
N VAL A 343 -13.31 -4.44 2.67
CA VAL A 343 -14.63 -3.85 2.97
C VAL A 343 -14.84 -2.54 2.21
N ASN A 344 -13.79 -1.70 2.09
CA ASN A 344 -13.87 -0.46 1.30
C ASN A 344 -14.10 -0.73 -0.19
N GLY A 345 -13.37 -1.70 -0.75
CA GLY A 345 -13.56 -2.14 -2.13
C GLY A 345 -14.94 -2.77 -2.37
N PHE A 346 -15.48 -3.47 -1.37
CA PHE A 346 -16.81 -4.04 -1.40
C PHE A 346 -17.90 -2.95 -1.44
N LEU A 347 -17.81 -1.96 -0.55
CA LEU A 347 -18.73 -0.82 -0.48
C LEU A 347 -18.79 -0.10 -1.83
N LEU A 348 -17.64 0.13 -2.46
CA LEU A 348 -17.55 0.80 -3.75
C LEU A 348 -18.06 -0.05 -4.92
N GLY A 349 -17.81 -1.36 -4.95
CA GLY A 349 -17.81 -2.08 -6.23
C GLY A 349 -18.27 -3.53 -6.28
N PHE A 350 -18.71 -4.19 -5.20
CA PHE A 350 -18.97 -5.66 -5.26
C PHE A 350 -20.10 -6.12 -6.21
N LYS A 351 -20.82 -5.21 -6.86
CA LYS A 351 -21.71 -5.54 -8.00
C LYS A 351 -21.59 -4.43 -9.06
N ALA A 352 -21.25 -4.82 -10.28
CA ALA A 352 -20.87 -3.95 -11.41
C ALA A 352 -21.99 -3.03 -11.96
N ASP A 353 -23.21 -3.08 -11.40
CA ASP A 353 -24.36 -2.30 -11.88
C ASP A 353 -24.90 -1.33 -10.81
N LYS A 354 -24.02 -0.51 -10.25
CA LYS A 354 -24.40 0.61 -9.36
C LYS A 354 -24.46 1.91 -10.16
N SER A 355 -25.58 2.62 -10.09
CA SER A 355 -25.77 3.92 -10.74
C SER A 355 -24.68 4.91 -10.34
N LYS A 356 -24.39 5.90 -11.20
CA LYS A 356 -23.45 7.00 -10.89
C LYS A 356 -23.74 7.65 -9.54
N LYS A 357 -25.03 7.78 -9.17
CA LYS A 357 -25.49 8.33 -7.89
C LYS A 357 -24.99 7.48 -6.71
N GLN A 358 -25.19 6.16 -6.78
CA GLN A 358 -24.75 5.24 -5.73
C GLN A 358 -23.23 5.21 -5.58
N LYS A 359 -22.49 5.24 -6.70
CA LYS A 359 -21.02 5.25 -6.66
C LYS A 359 -20.48 6.51 -5.95
N LEU A 360 -21.04 7.68 -6.25
CA LEU A 360 -20.66 8.94 -5.57
C LEU A 360 -21.02 8.93 -4.09
N PHE A 361 -22.20 8.41 -3.72
CA PHE A 361 -22.58 8.24 -2.32
C PHE A 361 -21.57 7.36 -1.57
N ASN A 362 -21.24 6.19 -2.15
CA ASN A 362 -20.34 5.22 -1.50
C ASN A 362 -18.94 5.81 -1.28
N ILE A 363 -18.36 6.52 -2.26
CA ILE A 363 -17.06 7.20 -2.04
C ILE A 363 -17.19 8.24 -0.93
N SER A 364 -18.24 9.07 -0.98
CA SER A 364 -18.42 10.18 -0.02
C SER A 364 -18.49 9.65 1.41
N VAL A 365 -19.29 8.59 1.65
CA VAL A 365 -19.40 7.95 2.97
C VAL A 365 -18.06 7.34 3.38
N MET A 366 -17.45 6.52 2.52
CA MET A 366 -16.20 5.83 2.82
C MET A 366 -15.09 6.80 3.20
N GLN A 367 -14.86 7.85 2.40
CA GLN A 367 -13.83 8.84 2.69
C GLN A 367 -14.17 9.74 3.88
N THR A 368 -15.45 10.05 4.12
CA THR A 368 -15.87 10.77 5.34
C THR A 368 -15.53 9.98 6.59
N VAL A 369 -15.80 8.66 6.59
CA VAL A 369 -15.44 7.77 7.70
C VAL A 369 -13.92 7.72 7.89
N SER A 370 -13.14 7.54 6.82
CA SER A 370 -11.66 7.57 6.90
C SER A 370 -11.12 8.88 7.45
N TRP A 371 -11.71 10.01 7.06
CA TRP A 371 -11.31 11.34 7.54
C TRP A 371 -11.60 11.53 9.03
N LEU A 372 -12.80 11.16 9.49
CA LEU A 372 -13.15 11.22 10.91
C LEU A 372 -12.23 10.35 11.77
N ILE A 373 -11.94 9.12 11.32
CA ILE A 373 -11.02 8.21 12.02
C ILE A 373 -9.62 8.82 12.11
N ASN A 374 -9.12 9.47 11.05
CA ASN A 374 -7.81 10.13 11.08
C ASN A 374 -7.76 11.37 11.97
N ILE A 375 -8.85 12.14 12.07
CA ILE A 375 -8.95 13.23 13.05
C ILE A 375 -8.83 12.68 14.47
N VAL A 376 -9.60 11.63 14.79
CA VAL A 376 -9.54 10.99 16.11
C VAL A 376 -8.15 10.43 16.38
N ALA A 377 -7.50 9.81 15.37
CA ALA A 377 -6.14 9.31 15.50
C ALA A 377 -5.14 10.42 15.86
N CYS A 378 -5.22 11.58 15.20
CA CYS A 378 -4.37 12.73 15.52
C CYS A 378 -4.62 13.22 16.95
N ILE A 379 -5.88 13.39 17.35
CA ILE A 379 -6.24 13.88 18.69
C ILE A 379 -5.75 12.91 19.77
N VAL A 380 -5.93 11.60 19.59
CA VAL A 380 -5.46 10.59 20.55
C VAL A 380 -3.94 10.63 20.69
N CYS A 381 -3.21 10.72 19.57
CA CYS A 381 -1.75 10.71 19.58
C CYS A 381 -1.12 12.03 20.09
N MET A 382 -1.89 13.14 20.17
CA MET A 382 -1.44 14.38 20.79
C MET A 382 -1.17 14.23 22.29
N PHE A 383 -1.88 13.33 22.97
CA PHE A 383 -1.79 13.18 24.42
C PHE A 383 -0.71 12.16 24.79
N ALA A 384 0.39 12.62 25.39
CA ALA A 384 1.48 11.77 25.88
C ALA A 384 1.13 11.13 27.24
N GLN A 385 0.16 10.21 27.26
CA GLN A 385 -0.31 9.52 28.46
C GLN A 385 -0.40 8.00 28.23
N THR A 386 -0.12 7.21 29.27
CA THR A 386 -0.10 5.74 29.18
C THR A 386 -1.47 5.15 28.82
N SER A 387 -2.56 5.79 29.26
CA SER A 387 -3.93 5.43 28.91
C SER A 387 -4.25 5.56 27.42
N MET A 388 -3.47 6.36 26.67
CA MET A 388 -3.69 6.64 25.25
C MET A 388 -3.00 5.65 24.31
N ILE A 389 -2.10 4.79 24.82
CA ILE A 389 -1.37 3.81 23.98
C ILE A 389 -2.34 2.83 23.31
N ILE A 390 -3.26 2.22 24.07
CA ILE A 390 -4.23 1.26 23.52
C ILE A 390 -5.22 1.93 22.55
N PRO A 391 -5.84 3.08 22.88
CA PRO A 391 -6.63 3.85 21.93
C PRO A 391 -5.87 4.19 20.64
N ALA A 392 -4.61 4.64 20.74
CA ALA A 392 -3.76 4.96 19.59
C ALA A 392 -3.52 3.72 18.70
N LEU A 393 -3.26 2.56 19.31
CA LEU A 393 -3.13 1.29 18.59
C LEU A 393 -4.39 0.96 17.81
N VAL A 394 -5.54 0.96 18.48
CA VAL A 394 -6.83 0.56 17.90
C VAL A 394 -7.21 1.52 16.77
N ILE A 395 -7.12 2.83 16.99
CA ILE A 395 -7.52 3.80 15.97
C ILE A 395 -6.58 3.77 14.76
N ASN A 396 -5.28 3.54 14.96
CA ASN A 396 -4.31 3.42 13.88
C ASN A 396 -4.61 2.24 12.94
N CYS A 397 -5.11 1.11 13.48
CA CYS A 397 -5.55 -0.04 12.69
C CYS A 397 -6.56 0.35 11.61
N PHE A 398 -7.54 1.18 12.00
CA PHE A 398 -8.60 1.61 11.10
C PHE A 398 -8.15 2.80 10.24
N ALA A 399 -7.43 3.76 10.80
CA ALA A 399 -6.99 4.97 10.11
C ALA A 399 -6.21 4.64 8.83
N ARG A 400 -5.19 3.78 8.96
CA ARG A 400 -4.33 3.38 7.85
C ARG A 400 -5.03 2.46 6.85
N ALA A 401 -5.73 1.43 7.34
CA ALA A 401 -6.39 0.47 6.45
C ALA A 401 -7.52 1.12 5.63
N THR A 402 -8.28 2.04 6.24
CA THR A 402 -9.40 2.67 5.55
C THR A 402 -8.94 3.62 4.44
N ILE A 403 -7.88 4.40 4.68
CA ILE A 403 -7.38 5.37 3.68
C ILE A 403 -6.70 4.71 2.49
N VAL A 404 -5.81 3.74 2.72
CA VAL A 404 -5.05 3.08 1.64
C VAL A 404 -5.98 2.21 0.81
N GLY A 405 -6.76 1.33 1.45
CA GLY A 405 -7.71 0.46 0.76
C GLY A 405 -8.81 1.24 0.03
N GLY A 406 -9.33 2.30 0.67
CA GLY A 406 -10.36 3.15 0.08
C GLY A 406 -9.88 3.91 -1.15
N SER A 407 -8.74 4.59 -1.06
CA SER A 407 -8.21 5.38 -2.18
C SER A 407 -7.81 4.50 -3.37
N GLN A 408 -7.21 3.32 -3.12
CA GLN A 408 -6.93 2.34 -4.17
C GLN A 408 -8.20 1.81 -4.83
N ALA A 409 -9.24 1.53 -4.06
CA ALA A 409 -10.53 1.12 -4.61
C ALA A 409 -11.17 2.20 -5.49
N VAL A 410 -11.00 3.49 -5.15
CA VAL A 410 -11.45 4.60 -6.01
C VAL A 410 -10.68 4.62 -7.32
N VAL A 411 -9.34 4.51 -7.28
CA VAL A 411 -8.52 4.49 -8.50
C VAL A 411 -8.92 3.31 -9.40
N ALA A 412 -9.07 2.12 -8.83
CA ALA A 412 -9.52 0.92 -9.55
C ALA A 412 -10.95 1.05 -10.12
N THR A 413 -11.85 1.80 -9.47
CA THR A 413 -13.26 1.91 -9.91
C THR A 413 -13.45 2.97 -11.01
N PHE A 414 -12.76 4.11 -10.90
CA PHE A 414 -13.04 5.32 -11.69
C PHE A 414 -12.07 5.59 -12.83
N PHE A 415 -11.01 4.80 -12.97
CA PHE A 415 -9.97 5.03 -13.95
C PHE A 415 -9.71 3.79 -14.82
N PRO A 416 -9.28 3.99 -16.08
CA PRO A 416 -9.06 2.89 -17.02
C PRO A 416 -7.96 1.93 -16.54
N SER A 417 -8.09 0.66 -16.92
CA SER A 417 -7.07 -0.37 -16.67
C SER A 417 -5.77 -0.13 -17.42
N GLU A 418 -5.83 0.48 -18.60
CA GLU A 418 -4.66 0.75 -19.44
C GLU A 418 -3.57 1.58 -18.74
N TYR A 419 -3.98 2.54 -17.90
CA TYR A 419 -3.06 3.45 -17.20
C TYR A 419 -3.01 3.19 -15.70
N ILE A 420 -3.47 2.01 -15.24
CA ILE A 420 -3.58 1.75 -13.80
C ILE A 420 -2.21 1.73 -13.12
N GLY A 421 -1.16 1.24 -13.80
CA GLY A 421 0.21 1.27 -13.29
C GLY A 421 0.70 2.70 -13.15
N THR A 422 0.58 3.54 -14.18
CA THR A 422 0.98 4.95 -14.12
C THR A 422 0.18 5.74 -13.09
N LEU A 423 -1.14 5.55 -13.01
CA LEU A 423 -2.01 6.26 -12.06
C LEU A 423 -1.72 5.86 -10.62
N THR A 424 -1.49 4.57 -10.34
CA THR A 424 -1.09 4.15 -8.99
C THR A 424 0.35 4.59 -8.68
N GLY A 425 1.22 4.59 -9.68
CA GLY A 425 2.60 5.06 -9.61
C GLY A 425 2.72 6.53 -9.19
N VAL A 426 2.03 7.42 -9.90
CA VAL A 426 1.98 8.85 -9.58
C VAL A 426 1.36 9.08 -8.20
N MET A 427 0.31 8.34 -7.86
CA MET A 427 -0.34 8.45 -6.56
C MET A 427 0.62 8.15 -5.40
N TRP A 428 1.33 7.01 -5.43
CA TRP A 428 2.30 6.67 -4.37
C TRP A 428 3.52 7.60 -4.35
N THR A 429 3.93 8.13 -5.51
CA THR A 429 4.99 9.14 -5.55
C THR A 429 4.60 10.40 -4.81
N LEU A 430 3.37 10.89 -5.05
CA LEU A 430 2.86 12.09 -4.37
C LEU A 430 2.68 11.87 -2.87
N VAL A 431 2.26 10.66 -2.48
CA VAL A 431 2.27 10.23 -1.07
C VAL A 431 3.68 10.38 -0.49
N GLY A 432 4.70 9.82 -1.16
CA GLY A 432 6.10 9.90 -0.69
C GLY A 432 6.66 11.31 -0.63
N VAL A 433 6.36 12.15 -1.62
CA VAL A 433 6.79 13.56 -1.62
C VAL A 433 6.16 14.31 -0.45
N ILE A 434 4.86 14.15 -0.20
CA ILE A 434 4.19 14.80 0.93
C ILE A 434 4.65 14.19 2.26
N ALA A 435 4.94 12.88 2.30
CA ALA A 435 5.49 12.22 3.48
C ALA A 435 6.85 12.78 3.90
N THR A 436 7.63 13.41 3.01
CA THR A 436 8.88 14.09 3.39
C THR A 436 8.67 15.24 4.38
N ILE A 437 7.45 15.81 4.48
CA ILE A 437 7.11 16.79 5.52
C ILE A 437 7.37 16.21 6.93
N GLN A 438 7.25 14.88 7.09
CA GLN A 438 7.49 14.22 8.36
C GLN A 438 8.90 14.48 8.92
N TYR A 439 9.92 14.73 8.09
CA TYR A 439 11.27 15.00 8.58
C TYR A 439 11.32 16.26 9.43
N GLY A 440 10.75 17.36 8.91
CA GLY A 440 10.63 18.59 9.68
C GLY A 440 9.72 18.43 10.90
N LEU A 441 8.70 17.57 10.82
CA LEU A 441 7.85 17.27 11.97
C LEU A 441 8.55 16.45 13.05
N VAL A 442 9.46 15.55 12.69
CA VAL A 442 10.24 14.74 13.64
C VAL A 442 11.26 15.61 14.39
N GLU A 443 11.87 16.60 13.74
CA GLU A 443 12.74 17.59 14.43
C GLU A 443 11.97 18.37 15.51
N LEU A 444 10.68 18.66 15.28
CA LEU A 444 9.83 19.27 16.30
C LEU A 444 9.53 18.35 17.49
N THR A 445 9.95 17.08 17.42
CA THR A 445 9.80 16.07 18.49
C THR A 445 11.09 15.72 19.22
N ASP A 446 12.18 16.48 19.02
CA ASP A 446 13.43 16.31 19.78
C ASP A 446 13.18 16.32 21.31
N ASP A 447 12.24 17.16 21.75
CA ASP A 447 11.59 17.05 23.05
C ASP A 447 10.23 16.36 22.87
N ILE A 448 10.17 15.05 23.16
CA ILE A 448 8.97 14.22 22.99
C ILE A 448 7.78 14.75 23.81
N SER A 449 8.03 15.47 24.91
CA SER A 449 6.97 16.13 25.69
C SER A 449 6.22 17.20 24.89
N ARG A 450 6.84 17.73 23.83
CA ARG A 450 6.30 18.73 22.90
C ARG A 450 5.82 18.13 21.58
N SER A 451 5.76 16.80 21.47
CA SER A 451 5.26 16.10 20.27
C SER A 451 3.85 16.53 19.85
N TRP A 452 3.03 17.04 20.76
CA TRP A 452 1.72 17.63 20.46
C TRP A 452 1.77 18.74 19.40
N ARG A 453 2.89 19.47 19.27
CA ARG A 453 3.08 20.52 18.25
C ARG A 453 3.06 19.95 16.84
N ALA A 454 3.78 18.85 16.61
CA ALA A 454 3.79 18.16 15.32
C ALA A 454 2.39 17.61 15.00
N TRP A 455 1.74 17.01 15.99
CA TRP A 455 0.38 16.50 15.83
C TRP A 455 -0.67 17.59 15.54
N LEU A 456 -0.53 18.80 16.09
CA LEU A 456 -1.39 19.93 15.73
C LEU A 456 -1.24 20.35 14.27
N ILE A 457 -0.02 20.38 13.75
CA ILE A 457 0.24 20.69 12.33
C ILE A 457 -0.40 19.62 11.44
N ILE A 458 -0.18 18.34 11.77
CA ILE A 458 -0.78 17.21 11.05
C ILE A 458 -2.32 17.31 11.10
N LEU A 459 -2.89 17.57 12.27
CA LEU A 459 -4.33 17.71 12.46
C LEU A 459 -4.90 18.84 11.59
N ALA A 460 -4.23 19.99 11.53
CA ALA A 460 -4.64 21.11 10.67
C ALA A 460 -4.66 20.71 9.19
N LEU A 461 -3.63 20.00 8.72
CA LEU A 461 -3.58 19.46 7.35
C LEU A 461 -4.72 18.46 7.08
N VAL A 462 -4.99 17.55 8.02
CA VAL A 462 -6.10 16.60 7.91
C VAL A 462 -7.45 17.33 7.87
N ILE A 463 -7.67 18.35 8.70
CA ILE A 463 -8.92 19.14 8.70
C ILE A 463 -9.13 19.86 7.37
N LEU A 464 -8.05 20.38 6.74
CA LEU A 464 -8.11 21.04 5.43
C LEU A 464 -8.71 20.12 4.34
N MET A 465 -8.54 18.81 4.47
CA MET A 465 -9.12 17.83 3.53
C MET A 465 -10.66 17.72 3.59
N SER A 466 -11.32 18.38 4.56
CA SER A 466 -12.78 18.56 4.56
C SER A 466 -13.30 19.22 3.27
N CYS A 467 -12.52 20.10 2.63
CA CYS A 467 -12.87 20.71 1.35
C CYS A 467 -13.11 19.66 0.25
N HIS A 468 -12.31 18.59 0.22
CA HIS A 468 -12.52 17.49 -0.72
C HIS A 468 -13.85 16.77 -0.48
N LEU A 469 -14.17 16.51 0.79
CA LEU A 469 -15.42 15.86 1.18
C LEU A 469 -16.63 16.71 0.80
N ILE A 470 -16.58 18.02 1.06
CA ILE A 470 -17.62 18.97 0.66
C ILE A 470 -17.85 18.91 -0.85
N GLN A 471 -16.78 18.87 -1.64
CA GLN A 471 -16.89 18.74 -3.10
C GLN A 471 -17.55 17.42 -3.53
N LEU A 472 -17.24 16.30 -2.88
CA LEU A 472 -17.85 15.00 -3.20
C LEU A 472 -19.33 14.97 -2.87
N TRP A 473 -19.69 15.40 -1.66
CA TRP A 473 -21.09 15.52 -1.23
C TRP A 473 -21.87 16.47 -2.13
N TRP A 474 -21.27 17.59 -2.55
CA TRP A 474 -21.89 18.51 -3.49
C TRP A 474 -22.11 17.89 -4.88
N LYS A 475 -21.14 17.13 -5.40
CA LYS A 475 -21.31 16.37 -6.65
C LYS A 475 -22.43 15.33 -6.53
N TYR A 476 -22.51 14.63 -5.39
CA TYR A 476 -23.61 13.70 -5.12
C TYR A 476 -24.97 14.39 -5.11
N ILE A 477 -25.12 15.49 -4.38
CA ILE A 477 -26.37 16.28 -4.31
C ILE A 477 -26.77 16.80 -5.70
N ARG A 478 -25.80 17.29 -6.49
CA ARG A 478 -26.06 17.72 -7.88
C ARG A 478 -26.57 16.59 -8.75
N GLU A 479 -26.02 15.39 -8.61
CA GLU A 479 -26.50 14.21 -9.35
C GLU A 479 -27.86 13.71 -8.84
N LEU A 480 -28.19 13.87 -7.55
CA LEU A 480 -29.54 13.61 -7.03
C LEU A 480 -30.58 14.53 -7.68
N ARG A 481 -30.27 15.83 -7.79
CA ARG A 481 -31.16 16.86 -8.37
C ARG A 481 -31.39 16.73 -9.88
N LYS A 482 -30.57 15.95 -10.59
CA LYS A 482 -30.85 15.64 -12.01
C LYS A 482 -32.11 14.77 -12.07
N LYS A 483 -33.18 15.33 -12.66
CA LYS A 483 -34.42 14.61 -12.97
C LYS A 483 -34.09 13.32 -13.71
N PRO A 484 -34.76 12.19 -13.40
CA PRO A 484 -34.63 11.00 -14.21
C PRO A 484 -35.10 11.34 -15.63
N THR A 485 -34.17 11.30 -16.59
CA THR A 485 -34.45 11.34 -18.02
C THR A 485 -34.89 9.98 -18.50
#